data_AF-A0A7L4BLV2-F1
#
_entry.id   AF-A0A7L4BLV2-F1
#
_cell.length_a   1.000
_cell.length_b   1.000
_cell.length_c   1.000
_cell.angle_alpha   90.00
_cell.angle_beta   90.00
_cell.angle_gamma   90.00
#
_symmetry.space_group_name_H-M   'P 1'
#
loop_
_entity.id
_entity.type
_entity.pdbx_description
1 polymer ?
#
loop_
_entity_poly.entity_id
_entity_poly.type
_entity_poly.pdbx_seq_one_letter_code
_entity_poly.pdbx_strand_id
1 'polypeptide(L)' 'GSAVSTEFLVQTYGKHTFTCKTVCESGIKLICGIEIESGNPPDEPRNVSCIQYGTDSHPTCTWDKGRLTHISTTYVIQ' A
#
# COMPACT_ATOMS: atom_id res chain seq x y z
N GLY A 1 12.11 -26.58 17.40
CA GLY A 1 11.01 -26.62 16.42
C GLY A 1 11.59 -26.45 15.04
N SER A 2 11.07 -27.16 14.03
CA SER A 2 11.49 -26.93 12.64
C SER A 2 10.85 -25.64 12.11
N ALA A 3 11.60 -24.91 11.28
CA ALA A 3 11.09 -23.75 10.56
C ALA A 3 10.61 -24.19 9.17
N VAL A 4 9.55 -23.55 8.67
CA VAL A 4 9.04 -23.75 7.31
C VAL A 4 9.00 -22.38 6.63
N SER A 5 9.51 -22.32 5.40
CA SER A 5 9.53 -21.10 4.58
C SER A 5 9.17 -21.43 3.14
N THR A 6 8.55 -20.47 2.45
CA THR A 6 8.25 -20.56 1.02
C THR A 6 8.52 -19.20 0.38
N GLU A 7 9.03 -19.21 -0.84
CA GLU A 7 9.21 -18.01 -1.65
C GLU A 7 8.09 -17.91 -2.68
N PHE A 8 7.72 -16.68 -3.04
CA PHE A 8 6.72 -16.41 -4.05
C PHE A 8 7.05 -15.09 -4.76
N LEU A 9 6.69 -15.01 -6.04
CA LEU A 9 6.82 -13.79 -6.82
C LEU A 9 5.54 -12.95 -6.69
N VAL A 10 5.69 -11.68 -6.32
CA VAL A 10 4.58 -10.73 -6.28
C VAL A 10 4.37 -10.14 -7.67
N GLN A 11 3.55 -10.81 -8.47
CA GLN A 11 3.32 -10.43 -9.87
C GLN A 11 2.20 -9.39 -10.05
N THR A 12 1.40 -9.14 -9.02
CA THR A 12 0.24 -8.26 -9.08
C THR A 12 0.26 -7.26 -7.92
N TYR A 13 -0.21 -6.05 -8.18
CA TYR A 13 -0.36 -5.01 -7.17
C TYR A 13 -1.58 -5.24 -6.28
N GLY A 14 -1.59 -4.58 -5.13
CA GLY A 14 -2.68 -4.61 -4.16
C GLY A 14 -2.42 -5.57 -3.01
N LYS A 15 -3.50 -5.98 -2.35
CA LYS A 15 -3.45 -6.72 -1.09
C LYS A 15 -3.56 -8.23 -1.32
N HIS A 16 -2.59 -8.96 -0.79
CA HIS A 16 -2.48 -10.42 -0.88
C HIS A 16 -2.56 -11.03 0.51
N THR A 17 -3.23 -12.17 0.64
CA THR A 17 -3.35 -12.90 1.91
C THR A 17 -2.65 -14.23 1.82
N PHE A 18 -1.69 -14.45 2.71
CA PHE A 18 -0.95 -15.71 2.84
C PHE A 18 -1.34 -16.37 4.15
N THR A 19 -1.51 -17.69 4.13
CA THR A 19 -1.94 -18.44 5.32
C THR A 19 -1.04 -19.64 5.56
N CYS A 20 -0.63 -19.81 6.81
CA CYS A 20 0.05 -21.00 7.28
C CYS A 20 -1.00 -21.99 7.78
N LYS A 21 -1.02 -23.19 7.20
CA LYS A 21 -1.96 -24.26 7.55
C LYS A 21 -1.19 -25.53 7.87
N THR A 22 -1.75 -26.36 8.73
CA THR A 22 -1.28 -27.71 9.01
C THR A 22 -2.37 -28.73 8.68
N VAL A 23 -1.98 -29.89 8.20
CA VAL A 23 -2.89 -30.99 7.88
C VAL A 23 -2.91 -31.95 9.08
N CYS A 24 -4.09 -32.19 9.63
CA CYS A 24 -4.34 -33.12 10.73
C CYS A 24 -5.34 -34.20 10.29
N GLU A 25 -5.51 -35.25 11.10
CA GLU A 25 -6.47 -36.34 10.82
C GLU A 25 -7.91 -35.84 10.69
N SER A 26 -8.29 -34.82 11.47
CA SER A 26 -9.61 -34.19 11.43
C SER A 26 -9.77 -33.14 10.31
N GLY A 27 -8.74 -32.92 9.47
CA GLY A 27 -8.74 -31.94 8.38
C GLY A 27 -7.66 -30.86 8.50
N ILE A 28 -7.84 -29.76 7.77
CA ILE A 28 -6.86 -28.66 7.68
C ILE A 28 -7.10 -27.64 8.80
N LYS A 29 -6.07 -27.36 9.60
CA LYS A 29 -6.10 -26.34 10.66
C LYS A 29 -5.29 -25.11 10.23
N LEU A 30 -5.91 -23.94 10.29
CA LEU A 30 -5.23 -22.65 10.11
C LEU A 30 -4.38 -22.34 11.37
N ILE A 31 -3.11 -22.02 11.17
CA ILE A 31 -2.19 -21.66 12.26
C ILE A 31 -2.09 -20.13 12.37
N CYS A 32 -1.77 -19.48 11.26
CA CYS A 32 -1.67 -18.02 11.17
C CYS A 32 -1.81 -17.55 9.73
N GLY A 33 -1.81 -16.24 9.52
CA GLY A 33 -1.75 -15.64 8.20
C GLY A 33 -1.10 -14.26 8.26
N ILE A 34 -0.67 -13.79 7.10
CA ILE A 34 -0.10 -12.46 6.91
C ILE A 34 -0.74 -11.83 5.68
N GLU A 35 -0.88 -10.51 5.72
CA GLU A 35 -1.32 -9.71 4.59
C GLU A 35 -0.13 -8.92 4.06
N ILE A 36 0.04 -8.94 2.74
CA ILE A 36 1.13 -8.24 2.06
C ILE A 36 0.51 -7.34 1.02
N GLU A 37 0.78 -6.04 1.11
CA GLU A 37 0.35 -5.05 0.13
C GLU A 37 1.52 -4.69 -0.79
N SER A 38 1.30 -4.74 -2.09
CA SER A 38 2.32 -4.46 -3.10
C SER A 38 1.90 -3.33 -4.01
N GLY A 39 2.86 -2.46 -4.32
CA GLY A 39 2.67 -1.35 -5.24
C GLY A 39 3.98 -0.63 -5.50
N ASN A 40 3.87 0.53 -6.12
CA ASN A 40 5.00 1.35 -6.52
C ASN A 40 5.20 2.50 -5.53
N PRO A 41 6.45 2.89 -5.26
CA PRO A 41 6.72 4.11 -4.51
C PRO A 41 6.17 5.32 -5.29
N PRO A 42 5.63 6.35 -4.58
CA PRO A 42 5.12 7.56 -5.19
C PRO A 42 6.22 8.30 -5.95
N ASP A 43 5.83 8.94 -7.04
CA ASP A 43 6.69 9.88 -7.74
C ASP A 43 6.70 11.23 -6.99
N GLU A 44 7.74 12.03 -7.26
CA GLU A 44 7.78 13.41 -6.79
C GLU A 44 6.59 14.21 -7.40
N PRO A 45 5.78 14.90 -6.57
CA PRO A 45 4.68 15.73 -7.07
C PRO A 45 5.17 16.83 -8.01
N ARG A 46 4.44 17.08 -9.09
CA ARG A 46 4.79 18.10 -10.09
C ARG A 46 3.68 19.13 -10.23
N ASN A 47 4.00 20.26 -10.87
CA ASN A 47 3.05 21.33 -11.17
C ASN A 47 2.30 21.81 -9.92
N VAL A 48 3.03 21.98 -8.82
CA VAL A 48 2.48 22.50 -7.57
C VAL A 48 2.08 23.96 -7.78
N SER A 49 0.80 24.24 -7.57
CA SER A 49 0.23 25.59 -7.65
C SER A 49 -0.63 25.84 -6.43
N CYS A 50 -0.45 26.98 -5.78
CA CYS A 50 -1.23 27.39 -4.63
C CYS A 50 -1.94 28.71 -4.94
N ILE A 51 -3.26 28.73 -4.76
CA ILE A 51 -4.09 29.91 -5.02
C ILE A 51 -4.84 30.27 -3.74
N GLN A 52 -4.77 31.54 -3.37
CA GLN A 52 -5.55 32.12 -2.28
C GLN A 52 -6.67 32.97 -2.88
N TYR A 53 -7.91 32.69 -2.50
CA TYR A 53 -9.09 33.39 -3.02
C TYR A 53 -9.53 34.46 -2.03
N GLY A 54 -9.02 35.68 -2.23
CA GLY A 54 -9.20 36.78 -1.29
C GLY A 54 -8.13 36.81 -0.20
N THR A 55 -8.13 37.87 0.61
CA THR A 55 -7.05 38.14 1.57
C THR A 55 -7.04 37.23 2.79
N ASP A 56 -8.21 36.74 3.22
CA ASP A 56 -8.37 35.99 4.47
C ASP A 56 -8.68 34.49 4.25
N SER A 57 -8.64 34.01 3.01
CA SER A 57 -8.87 32.59 2.73
C SER A 57 -7.63 31.75 3.01
N HIS A 58 -7.81 30.47 3.33
CA HIS A 58 -6.69 29.52 3.30
C HIS A 58 -6.26 29.29 1.84
N PRO A 59 -4.95 29.14 1.56
CA PRO A 59 -4.49 28.77 0.23
C PRO A 59 -4.92 27.35 -0.10
N THR A 60 -5.42 27.14 -1.31
CA THR A 60 -5.69 25.81 -1.86
C THR A 60 -4.55 25.46 -2.80
N CYS A 61 -3.85 24.37 -2.50
CA CYS A 61 -2.78 23.87 -3.37
C CYS A 61 -3.24 22.65 -4.16
N THR A 62 -2.81 22.59 -5.42
CA THR A 62 -3.05 21.47 -6.34
C THR A 62 -1.72 21.03 -6.93
N TRP A 63 -1.60 19.75 -7.24
CA TRP A 63 -0.41 19.16 -7.84
C TRP A 63 -0.76 17.91 -8.63
N ASP A 64 0.11 17.55 -9.55
CA ASP A 64 0.07 16.27 -10.24
C ASP A 64 0.71 15.20 -9.36
N LYS A 65 -0.05 14.14 -9.10
CA LYS A 65 0.36 13.04 -8.22
C LYS A 65 1.40 12.09 -8.83
N GLY A 66 1.62 12.18 -10.14
CA GLY A 66 2.45 11.22 -10.88
C GLY A 66 1.72 9.91 -11.16
N ARG A 67 2.48 8.81 -11.27
CA ARG A 67 1.93 7.47 -11.56
C ARG A 67 1.11 6.92 -10.39
N LEU A 68 0.24 5.95 -10.68
CA LEU A 68 -0.50 5.23 -9.66
C LEU A 68 0.42 4.34 -8.81
N THR A 69 0.30 4.46 -7.48
CA THR A 69 1.12 3.71 -6.51
C THR A 69 0.55 2.35 -6.17
N HIS A 70 -0.77 2.12 -6.31
CA HIS A 70 -1.45 0.89 -5.88
C HIS A 70 -1.30 0.53 -4.39
N ILE A 71 -0.77 1.47 -3.59
CA ILE A 71 -0.68 1.39 -2.14
C ILE A 71 -1.21 2.68 -1.53
N SER A 72 -1.64 2.61 -0.27
CA SER A 72 -2.06 3.79 0.50
C SER A 72 -0.97 4.86 0.50
N THR A 73 -1.26 6.04 -0.06
CA THR A 73 -0.29 7.13 -0.24
C THR A 73 -0.86 8.42 0.33
N THR A 74 -0.11 9.06 1.21
CA THR A 74 -0.49 10.31 1.88
C THR A 74 0.33 11.47 1.32
N TYR A 75 -0.33 12.60 1.06
CA TYR A 75 0.30 13.83 0.60
C TYR A 75 0.10 14.92 1.67
N VAL A 76 1.16 15.67 1.96
CA VAL A 76 1.16 16.72 2.98
C VAL A 76 1.74 18.00 2.38
N ILE A 77 1.13 19.14 2.67
CA ILE A 77 1.64 20.47 2.35
C ILE A 77 2.34 20.98 3.62
N GLN A 78 3.59 21.42 3.50
CA GLN A 78 4.39 21.98 4.61
C GLN A 78 4.62 23.48 4.42
#